data_AF-A0AB73PKA6-F1
#
_entry.id   AF-A0AB73PKA6-F1
#
_cell.length_a   1.000
_cell.length_b   1.000
_cell.length_c   1.000
_cell.angle_alpha   90.00
_cell.angle_beta   90.00
_cell.angle_gamma   90.00
#
_symmetry.space_group_name_H-M   'P 1'
#
loop_
_entity.id
_entity.type
_entity.pdbx_description
1 polymer ?
#
loop_
_entity_poly.entity_id
_entity_poly.type
_entity_poly.pdbx_seq_one_letter_code
_entity_poly.pdbx_strand_id
1 'polypeptide(L)'
;MYSQKENLKKLKKTYKEQAIPKGLKEEIRQRFIIEDQSFIKARRRKRRLQGFGVSLAIVMIATSSLLFNSQVRSFAEDLPILGSVIELILGERFTDRSEKIDIQVPKINTQNEKENKTIHGLNQKYFREGQADFEKAEKEYGNFETDHYQVLGDYQKVVDDNRFLVIERQITQTAADSHVEKRYDTIDKKNSVQLSLPLLFKDDTYLSVLTKEVKRQMAEQVKEDPSKYYWTEQDIKEGTIEKPTLVTPTRSFYLNKEHQLVLTFSQYEIAPGYMGTPEFVIPKSVTKTILASEDYLDH
;
A
#
# COMPACT_ATOMS: atom_id res chain seq x y z
N MET A 1 29.28 17.70 -1.49
CA MET A 1 28.24 17.55 -0.46
C MET A 1 27.13 18.63 -0.46
N TYR A 2 27.33 19.84 -1.01
CA TYR A 2 26.30 20.89 -1.04
C TYR A 2 25.17 20.68 -2.09
N SER A 3 25.42 19.92 -3.16
CA SER A 3 24.51 19.79 -4.32
C SER A 3 23.25 18.94 -4.06
N GLN A 4 23.31 17.89 -3.25
CA GLN A 4 22.16 17.00 -3.01
C GLN A 4 21.06 17.63 -2.13
N LYS A 5 21.44 18.46 -1.14
CA LYS A 5 20.48 19.20 -0.31
C LYS A 5 19.70 20.25 -1.10
N GLU A 6 20.28 20.82 -2.15
CA GLU A 6 19.60 21.77 -3.03
C GLU A 6 18.60 21.09 -3.96
N ASN A 7 18.93 19.93 -4.50
CA ASN A 7 18.03 19.16 -5.36
C ASN A 7 16.77 18.70 -4.61
N LEU A 8 16.91 18.22 -3.38
CA LEU A 8 15.77 17.84 -2.54
C LEU A 8 14.85 19.03 -2.21
N LYS A 9 15.43 20.22 -1.97
CA LYS A 9 14.66 21.45 -1.73
C LYS A 9 13.87 21.89 -2.97
N LYS A 10 14.44 21.74 -4.18
CA LYS A 10 13.74 22.02 -5.44
C LYS A 10 12.55 21.08 -5.65
N LEU A 11 12.74 19.77 -5.46
CA LEU A 11 11.67 18.76 -5.57
C LEU A 11 10.50 19.02 -4.61
N LYS A 12 10.80 19.33 -3.34
CA LYS A 12 9.76 19.70 -2.35
C LYS A 12 9.01 20.99 -2.70
N LYS A 13 9.70 21.97 -3.30
CA LYS A 13 9.09 23.24 -3.73
C LYS A 13 8.12 23.02 -4.89
N THR A 14 8.53 22.26 -5.92
CA THR A 14 7.71 21.94 -7.09
C THR A 14 6.44 21.16 -6.72
N TYR A 15 6.52 20.26 -5.73
CA TYR A 15 5.34 19.53 -5.24
C TYR A 15 4.33 20.45 -4.52
N LYS A 16 4.81 21.43 -3.73
CA LYS A 16 3.97 22.34 -2.95
C LYS A 16 3.31 23.44 -3.79
N GLU A 17 3.87 23.76 -4.95
CA GLU A 17 3.38 24.84 -5.83
C GLU A 17 2.31 24.37 -6.84
N GLN A 18 1.95 23.08 -6.86
CA GLN A 18 0.84 22.60 -7.68
C GLN A 18 -0.49 23.17 -7.18
N ALA A 19 -1.12 24.02 -7.99
CA ALA A 19 -2.39 24.64 -7.67
C ALA A 19 -3.52 23.60 -7.64
N ILE A 20 -4.24 23.54 -6.52
CA ILE A 20 -5.43 22.69 -6.38
C ILE A 20 -6.48 23.14 -7.41
N PRO A 21 -7.00 22.23 -8.28
CA PRO A 21 -7.96 22.58 -9.32
C PRO A 21 -9.21 23.26 -8.75
N LYS A 22 -9.63 24.36 -9.39
CA LYS A 22 -10.87 25.07 -9.01
C LYS A 22 -12.06 24.14 -9.22
N GLY A 23 -12.85 23.93 -8.16
CA GLY A 23 -14.04 23.06 -8.17
C GLY A 23 -13.89 21.78 -7.36
N LEU A 24 -12.66 21.34 -7.06
CA LEU A 24 -12.40 20.08 -6.33
C LEU A 24 -13.07 20.06 -4.95
N LYS A 25 -13.07 21.19 -4.22
CA LYS A 25 -13.67 21.28 -2.88
C LYS A 25 -15.20 21.13 -2.90
N GLU A 26 -15.87 21.72 -3.89
CA GLU A 26 -17.33 21.60 -4.02
C GLU A 26 -17.73 20.24 -4.58
N GLU A 27 -16.91 19.65 -5.45
CA GLU A 27 -17.12 18.29 -5.92
C GLU A 27 -16.97 17.26 -4.79
N ILE A 28 -15.95 17.40 -3.92
CA ILE A 28 -15.79 16.60 -2.69
C ILE A 28 -17.03 16.75 -1.80
N ARG A 29 -17.53 17.97 -1.62
CA ARG A 29 -18.69 18.25 -0.76
C ARG A 29 -19.99 17.68 -1.32
N GLN A 30 -20.22 17.77 -2.62
CA GLN A 30 -21.40 17.19 -3.27
C GLN A 30 -21.37 15.66 -3.28
N ARG A 31 -20.19 15.06 -3.50
CA ARG A 31 -19.99 13.60 -3.39
C ARG A 31 -20.26 13.10 -1.97
N PHE A 32 -19.81 13.85 -0.95
CA PHE A 32 -20.11 13.56 0.45
C PHE A 32 -21.62 13.54 0.75
N ILE A 33 -22.40 14.46 0.18
CA ILE A 33 -23.85 14.54 0.40
C ILE A 33 -24.61 13.38 -0.28
N ILE A 34 -24.20 12.97 -1.47
CA ILE A 34 -24.80 11.84 -2.21
C ILE A 34 -24.45 10.50 -1.52
N GLU A 35 -23.24 10.39 -1.01
CA GLU A 35 -22.75 9.25 -0.23
C GLU A 35 -23.49 9.16 1.12
N ASP A 36 -23.70 10.26 1.82
CA ASP A 36 -24.52 10.32 3.04
C ASP A 36 -25.98 9.91 2.79
N GLN A 37 -26.59 10.32 1.67
CA GLN A 37 -27.97 9.95 1.34
C GLN A 37 -28.13 8.47 0.96
N SER A 38 -27.16 7.87 0.26
CA SER A 38 -27.14 6.43 -0.06
C SER A 38 -26.83 5.58 1.17
N PHE A 39 -25.96 6.08 2.06
CA PHE A 39 -25.68 5.57 3.39
C PHE A 39 -26.93 5.54 4.29
N ILE A 40 -27.73 6.61 4.32
CA ILE A 40 -28.98 6.69 5.10
C ILE A 40 -30.03 5.69 4.58
N LYS A 41 -30.13 5.47 3.26
CA LYS A 41 -31.07 4.50 2.68
C LYS A 41 -30.66 3.04 2.96
N ALA A 42 -29.37 2.72 2.88
CA ALA A 42 -28.83 1.42 3.29
C ALA A 42 -29.06 1.16 4.80
N ARG A 43 -28.87 2.20 5.63
CA ARG A 43 -29.12 2.20 7.08
C ARG A 43 -30.59 1.95 7.46
N ARG A 44 -31.57 2.47 6.71
CA ARG A 44 -33.01 2.24 6.97
C ARG A 44 -33.46 0.82 6.62
N ARG A 45 -32.86 0.19 5.60
CA ARG A 45 -33.14 -1.21 5.22
C ARG A 45 -32.64 -2.19 6.29
N LYS A 46 -31.46 -1.93 6.87
CA LYS A 46 -30.86 -2.73 7.96
C LYS A 46 -31.64 -2.64 9.29
N ARG A 47 -32.36 -1.54 9.55
CA ARG A 47 -33.20 -1.36 10.76
C ARG A 47 -34.48 -2.20 10.78
N ARG A 48 -34.95 -2.73 9.64
CA ARG A 48 -36.15 -3.60 9.58
C ARG A 48 -35.87 -5.09 9.82
N LEU A 49 -34.59 -5.52 9.80
CA LEU A 49 -34.14 -6.90 10.05
C LEU A 49 -33.42 -6.98 11.42
N GLN A 50 -34.07 -6.48 12.46
CA GLN A 50 -33.53 -6.28 13.82
C GLN A 50 -32.66 -7.44 14.37
N GLY A 51 -31.62 -7.06 15.12
CA GLY A 51 -30.91 -7.94 16.05
C GLY A 51 -29.53 -8.38 15.57
N PHE A 52 -28.54 -8.21 16.43
CA PHE A 52 -27.13 -8.60 16.28
C PHE A 52 -26.21 -7.62 15.52
N GLY A 53 -25.18 -7.19 16.25
CA GLY A 53 -24.22 -6.16 15.85
C GLY A 53 -23.38 -6.59 14.65
N VAL A 54 -23.30 -5.70 13.66
CA VAL A 54 -22.34 -5.79 12.55
C VAL A 54 -21.96 -4.36 12.14
N SER A 55 -20.76 -3.96 12.54
CA SER A 55 -19.94 -2.90 11.94
C SER A 55 -19.77 -3.18 10.45
N LEU A 56 -19.93 -2.16 9.60
CA LEU A 56 -19.70 -2.31 8.17
C LEU A 56 -18.81 -1.16 7.69
N ALA A 57 -17.61 -1.51 7.23
CA ALA A 57 -16.65 -0.66 6.57
C ALA A 57 -17.16 -0.21 5.19
N ILE A 58 -16.72 0.97 4.74
CA ILE A 58 -16.95 1.51 3.40
C ILE A 58 -15.62 1.53 2.64
N VAL A 59 -15.70 1.09 1.38
CA VAL A 59 -14.68 1.13 0.32
C VAL A 59 -14.57 2.56 -0.23
N MET A 60 -13.36 3.05 -0.55
CA MET A 60 -13.04 3.47 -1.93
C MET A 60 -11.61 4.00 -2.14
N ILE A 61 -10.99 3.36 -3.14
CA ILE A 61 -10.17 3.87 -4.25
C ILE A 61 -10.07 5.39 -4.35
N ALA A 62 -8.83 5.89 -4.40
CA ALA A 62 -8.49 7.12 -5.10
C ALA A 62 -7.10 6.98 -5.75
N THR A 63 -7.08 6.57 -7.03
CA THR A 63 -6.31 7.25 -8.10
C THR A 63 -6.70 6.68 -9.47
N SER A 64 -7.58 7.39 -10.16
CA SER A 64 -7.31 7.90 -11.51
C SER A 64 -8.60 8.57 -11.98
N SER A 65 -8.66 9.89 -11.81
CA SER A 65 -9.56 10.72 -12.58
C SER A 65 -9.22 10.54 -14.05
N LEU A 66 -9.93 9.63 -14.70
CA LEU A 66 -10.41 9.66 -16.08
C LEU A 66 -11.10 8.31 -16.29
N LEU A 67 -12.37 8.39 -16.68
CA LEU A 67 -13.22 7.39 -17.35
C LEU A 67 -14.53 7.03 -16.62
N PHE A 68 -15.59 7.12 -17.45
CA PHE A 68 -16.86 6.39 -17.44
C PHE A 68 -18.14 7.14 -17.00
N ASN A 69 -18.76 7.68 -18.04
CA ASN A 69 -20.19 7.90 -18.20
C ASN A 69 -20.99 6.62 -17.91
N SER A 70 -22.21 6.84 -17.43
CA SER A 70 -23.32 5.92 -17.15
C SER A 70 -23.20 4.47 -17.67
N GLN A 71 -23.04 3.54 -16.74
CA GLN A 71 -23.84 2.31 -16.58
C GLN A 71 -23.10 1.38 -15.61
N VAL A 72 -23.74 1.04 -14.49
CA VAL A 72 -24.24 -0.31 -14.21
C VAL A 72 -24.72 -0.33 -12.77
N ARG A 73 -26.04 -0.46 -12.69
CA ARG A 73 -26.92 -0.71 -11.56
C ARG A 73 -26.83 -2.21 -11.23
N SER A 74 -26.96 -2.56 -9.96
CA SER A 74 -27.13 -3.91 -9.37
C SER A 74 -26.06 -4.97 -9.70
N PHE A 75 -25.19 -5.26 -8.73
CA PHE A 75 -24.59 -6.59 -8.57
C PHE A 75 -24.50 -6.88 -7.08
N ALA A 76 -25.55 -7.49 -6.56
CA ALA A 76 -25.61 -8.09 -5.24
C ALA A 76 -26.28 -9.45 -5.45
N GLU A 77 -25.60 -10.34 -6.15
CA GLU A 77 -25.91 -11.76 -6.31
C GLU A 77 -24.68 -12.36 -7.02
N ASP A 78 -24.02 -13.30 -6.36
CA ASP A 78 -22.85 -14.10 -6.79
C ASP A 78 -21.51 -13.36 -7.00
N LEU A 79 -20.73 -13.22 -5.92
CA LEU A 79 -19.28 -13.01 -6.03
C LEU A 79 -18.61 -14.35 -6.36
N PRO A 80 -17.90 -14.49 -7.50
CA PRO A 80 -17.18 -15.73 -7.80
C PRO A 80 -16.06 -15.91 -6.76
N ILE A 81 -16.11 -17.04 -6.04
CA ILE A 81 -15.05 -17.46 -5.11
C ILE A 81 -13.74 -17.54 -5.92
N LEU A 82 -12.67 -16.90 -5.46
CA LEU A 82 -11.34 -17.13 -6.02
C LEU A 82 -11.01 -18.61 -5.80
N GLY A 83 -10.96 -19.38 -6.88
CA GLY A 83 -10.68 -20.81 -6.85
C GLY A 83 -9.32 -21.13 -6.22
N SER A 84 -9.12 -22.39 -5.84
CA SER A 84 -7.93 -22.86 -5.11
C SER A 84 -6.60 -22.71 -5.85
N VAL A 85 -6.63 -22.47 -7.17
CA VAL A 85 -5.43 -22.30 -7.99
C VAL A 85 -5.33 -20.84 -8.44
N ILE A 86 -4.38 -20.12 -7.83
CA ILE A 86 -3.93 -18.81 -8.27
C ILE A 86 -2.47 -18.90 -8.65
N GLU A 87 -2.17 -18.54 -9.89
CA GLU A 87 -0.80 -18.47 -10.40
C GLU A 87 -0.37 -17.01 -10.46
N LEU A 88 0.86 -16.75 -10.01
CA LEU A 88 1.52 -15.46 -10.21
C LEU A 88 2.54 -15.66 -11.33
N ILE A 89 2.26 -15.08 -12.50
CA ILE A 89 3.08 -15.24 -13.71
C ILE A 89 3.66 -13.89 -14.15
N LEU A 90 4.64 -13.93 -15.04
CA LEU A 90 5.13 -12.72 -15.71
C LEU A 90 4.03 -12.20 -16.63
N GLY A 91 3.50 -11.02 -16.33
CA GLY A 91 2.49 -10.34 -17.12
C GLY A 91 3.09 -9.51 -18.24
N GLU A 92 4.07 -8.69 -17.90
CA GLU A 92 4.78 -7.79 -18.81
C GLU A 92 6.22 -7.62 -18.33
N ARG A 93 7.15 -7.32 -19.25
CA ARG A 93 8.53 -6.97 -18.92
C ARG A 93 8.91 -5.68 -19.62
N PHE A 94 9.18 -4.63 -18.85
CA PHE A 94 9.70 -3.38 -19.38
C PHE A 94 11.21 -3.35 -19.26
N THR A 95 11.91 -3.20 -20.38
CA THR A 95 13.37 -3.15 -20.38
C THR A 95 13.91 -2.13 -21.38
N ASP A 96 15.02 -1.49 -21.02
CA ASP A 96 15.72 -0.57 -21.92
C ASP A 96 16.68 -1.34 -22.85
N ARG A 97 17.30 -0.64 -23.80
CA ARG A 97 18.21 -1.27 -24.78
C ARG A 97 19.44 -1.90 -24.14
N SER A 98 19.87 -1.41 -22.98
CA SER A 98 21.06 -1.90 -22.28
C SER A 98 20.75 -2.98 -21.24
N GLU A 99 19.48 -3.35 -21.06
CA GLU A 99 18.97 -4.26 -20.02
C GLU A 99 19.38 -3.86 -18.58
N LYS A 100 19.70 -2.58 -18.37
CA LYS A 100 20.03 -2.02 -17.05
C LYS A 100 18.79 -1.59 -16.31
N ILE A 101 17.74 -1.22 -17.04
CA ILE A 101 16.38 -1.10 -16.52
C ILE A 101 15.68 -2.38 -16.94
N ASP A 102 15.29 -3.20 -15.96
CA ASP A 102 14.56 -4.44 -16.18
C ASP A 102 13.49 -4.58 -15.11
N ILE A 103 12.24 -4.30 -15.47
CA ILE A 103 11.09 -4.29 -14.56
C ILE A 103 10.13 -5.39 -15.00
N GLN A 104 10.11 -6.46 -14.21
CA GLN A 104 9.17 -7.56 -14.36
C GLN A 104 7.87 -7.23 -13.63
N VAL A 105 6.75 -7.28 -14.35
CA VAL A 105 5.42 -6.96 -13.82
C VAL A 105 4.63 -8.24 -13.62
N PRO A 106 4.12 -8.50 -12.40
CA PRO A 106 3.31 -9.69 -12.16
C PRO A 106 1.94 -9.57 -12.82
N LYS A 107 1.40 -10.72 -13.20
CA LYS A 107 -0.01 -10.92 -13.50
C LYS A 107 -0.54 -12.08 -12.66
N ILE A 108 -1.65 -11.83 -11.98
CA ILE A 108 -2.41 -12.86 -11.28
C ILE A 108 -3.28 -13.58 -12.31
N ASN A 109 -3.01 -14.87 -12.54
CA ASN A 109 -3.74 -15.73 -13.45
C ASN A 109 -4.70 -16.65 -12.66
N THR A 110 -5.98 -16.64 -13.05
CA THR A 110 -7.03 -17.48 -12.46
C THR A 110 -8.12 -17.74 -13.50
N GLN A 111 -8.88 -18.83 -13.33
CA GLN A 111 -9.85 -19.34 -14.32
C GLN A 111 -10.91 -18.29 -14.75
N ASN A 112 -11.23 -17.34 -13.86
CA ASN A 112 -12.22 -16.28 -14.09
C ASN A 112 -11.63 -14.85 -13.94
N GLU A 113 -10.38 -14.63 -14.34
CA GLU A 113 -9.65 -13.35 -14.16
C GLU A 113 -10.48 -12.13 -14.60
N LYS A 114 -11.09 -12.18 -15.80
CA LYS A 114 -11.86 -11.06 -16.37
C LYS A 114 -13.18 -10.78 -15.64
N GLU A 115 -13.72 -11.78 -14.96
CA GLU A 115 -14.97 -11.68 -14.20
C GLU A 115 -14.71 -11.24 -12.76
N ASN A 116 -13.55 -11.60 -12.20
CA ASN A 116 -13.12 -11.14 -10.89
C ASN A 116 -12.56 -9.71 -10.98
N LYS A 117 -13.43 -8.72 -10.68
CA LYS A 117 -13.08 -7.29 -10.71
C LYS A 117 -11.86 -6.92 -9.86
N THR A 118 -11.64 -7.61 -8.72
CA THR A 118 -10.49 -7.37 -7.84
C THR A 118 -9.20 -7.78 -8.51
N ILE A 119 -9.15 -9.01 -9.06
CA ILE A 119 -7.97 -9.50 -9.78
C ILE A 119 -7.72 -8.70 -11.05
N HIS A 120 -8.76 -8.40 -11.82
CA HIS A 120 -8.65 -7.57 -13.01
C HIS A 120 -8.10 -6.18 -12.68
N GLY A 121 -8.61 -5.55 -11.61
CA GLY A 121 -8.13 -4.26 -11.12
C GLY A 121 -6.68 -4.29 -10.65
N LEU A 122 -6.28 -5.34 -9.93
CA LEU A 122 -4.89 -5.55 -9.50
C LEU A 122 -3.94 -5.72 -10.69
N ASN A 123 -4.30 -6.53 -11.69
CA ASN A 123 -3.48 -6.71 -12.88
C ASN A 123 -3.32 -5.40 -13.67
N GLN A 124 -4.39 -4.60 -13.80
CA GLN A 124 -4.31 -3.26 -14.40
C GLN A 124 -3.43 -2.31 -13.57
N LYS A 125 -3.55 -2.35 -12.24
CA LYS A 125 -2.72 -1.58 -11.32
C LYS A 125 -1.25 -1.94 -11.49
N TYR A 126 -0.90 -3.23 -11.52
CA TYR A 126 0.47 -3.71 -11.67
C TYR A 126 1.08 -3.27 -13.00
N PHE A 127 0.35 -3.41 -14.09
CA PHE A 127 0.78 -2.93 -15.40
C PHE A 127 1.07 -1.42 -15.40
N ARG A 128 0.13 -0.61 -14.91
CA ARG A 128 0.29 0.86 -14.88
C ARG A 128 1.44 1.31 -13.99
N GLU A 129 1.59 0.71 -12.82
CA GLU A 129 2.68 1.03 -11.90
C GLU A 129 4.03 0.62 -12.50
N GLY A 130 4.14 -0.58 -13.08
CA GLY A 130 5.37 -1.04 -13.72
C GLY A 130 5.77 -0.16 -14.93
N GLN A 131 4.79 0.25 -15.74
CA GLN A 131 5.04 1.21 -16.82
C GLN A 131 5.52 2.56 -16.28
N ALA A 132 4.88 3.09 -15.22
CA ALA A 132 5.28 4.36 -14.62
C ALA A 132 6.68 4.30 -13.98
N ASP A 133 7.02 3.18 -13.33
CA ASP A 133 8.36 2.94 -12.79
C ASP A 133 9.41 2.90 -13.89
N PHE A 134 9.10 2.26 -15.02
CA PHE A 134 9.95 2.23 -16.21
C PHE A 134 10.16 3.62 -16.81
N GLU A 135 9.08 4.37 -17.08
CA GLU A 135 9.15 5.73 -17.62
C GLU A 135 9.93 6.68 -16.69
N LYS A 136 9.77 6.52 -15.38
CA LYS A 136 10.55 7.26 -14.37
C LYS A 136 12.03 6.88 -14.45
N ALA A 137 12.35 5.60 -14.52
CA ALA A 137 13.72 5.11 -14.60
C ALA A 137 14.41 5.56 -15.90
N GLU A 138 13.73 5.51 -17.05
CA GLU A 138 14.27 6.02 -18.32
C GLU A 138 14.52 7.52 -18.27
N LYS A 139 13.60 8.29 -17.66
CA LYS A 139 13.78 9.74 -17.50
C LYS A 139 14.95 10.09 -16.58
N GLU A 140 15.12 9.31 -15.52
CA GLU A 140 16.17 9.54 -14.53
C GLU A 140 17.54 9.09 -15.05
N TYR A 141 17.62 7.88 -15.63
CA TYR A 141 18.89 7.23 -15.98
C TYR A 141 19.18 7.10 -17.48
N GLY A 142 18.19 7.28 -18.37
CA GLY A 142 18.35 7.08 -19.81
C GLY A 142 19.34 8.02 -20.50
N ASN A 143 19.70 9.13 -19.84
CA ASN A 143 20.72 10.08 -20.31
C ASN A 143 22.05 9.96 -19.54
N PHE A 144 22.18 9.02 -18.60
CA PHE A 144 23.45 8.81 -17.91
C PHE A 144 24.44 8.15 -18.88
N GLU A 145 25.46 8.90 -19.29
CA GLU A 145 26.59 8.37 -20.07
C GLU A 145 27.45 7.36 -19.28
N THR A 146 27.21 7.22 -17.97
CA THR A 146 27.98 6.35 -17.09
C THR A 146 27.33 4.98 -16.97
N ASP A 147 28.13 3.92 -17.11
CA ASP A 147 27.66 2.54 -17.05
C ASP A 147 27.22 2.05 -15.64
N HIS A 148 27.34 2.88 -14.61
CA HIS A 148 27.22 2.50 -13.20
C HIS A 148 25.81 2.71 -12.63
N TYR A 149 24.78 2.23 -13.31
CA TYR A 149 23.43 2.17 -12.75
C TYR A 149 22.70 0.88 -13.13
N GLN A 150 21.74 0.49 -12.30
CA GLN A 150 20.80 -0.58 -12.57
C GLN A 150 19.46 -0.31 -11.88
N VAL A 151 18.34 -0.58 -12.54
CA VAL A 151 17.00 -0.54 -11.98
C VAL A 151 16.34 -1.89 -12.23
N LEU A 152 16.14 -2.67 -11.18
CA LEU A 152 15.51 -3.99 -11.24
C LEU A 152 14.15 -3.96 -10.58
N GLY A 153 13.13 -4.46 -11.26
CA GLY A 153 11.80 -4.68 -10.72
C GLY A 153 11.46 -6.15 -10.66
N ASP A 154 11.14 -6.64 -9.47
CA ASP A 154 10.83 -8.05 -9.21
C ASP A 154 9.55 -8.20 -8.40
N TYR A 155 9.02 -9.43 -8.34
CA TYR A 155 7.84 -9.76 -7.56
C TYR A 155 7.90 -11.17 -7.01
N GLN A 156 7.16 -11.42 -5.91
CA GLN A 156 7.02 -12.73 -5.32
C GLN A 156 5.70 -12.92 -4.56
N LYS A 157 5.31 -14.17 -4.33
CA LYS A 157 4.25 -14.53 -3.36
C LYS A 157 4.89 -14.66 -1.98
N VAL A 158 4.45 -13.84 -1.03
CA VAL A 158 4.88 -13.92 0.38
C VAL A 158 4.00 -14.92 1.15
N VAL A 159 2.70 -14.87 0.89
CA VAL A 159 1.67 -15.77 1.45
C VAL A 159 0.76 -16.22 0.32
N ASP A 160 0.42 -17.50 0.32
CA ASP A 160 -0.52 -18.09 -0.64
C ASP A 160 -1.19 -19.30 0.02
N ASP A 161 -2.21 -19.05 0.83
CA ASP A 161 -2.97 -20.07 1.55
C ASP A 161 -4.46 -20.02 1.15
N ASN A 162 -5.32 -20.78 1.84
CA ASN A 162 -6.75 -20.85 1.51
C ASN A 162 -7.50 -19.53 1.74
N ARG A 163 -6.96 -18.62 2.55
CA ARG A 163 -7.60 -17.38 2.98
C ARG A 163 -6.96 -16.15 2.33
N PHE A 164 -5.63 -16.07 2.34
CA PHE A 164 -4.89 -14.89 1.92
C PHE A 164 -3.91 -15.18 0.78
N LEU A 165 -3.78 -14.20 -0.10
CA LEU A 165 -2.68 -14.07 -1.04
C LEU A 165 -1.98 -12.75 -0.76
N VAL A 166 -0.66 -12.78 -0.57
CA VAL A 166 0.15 -11.58 -0.40
C VAL A 166 1.19 -11.56 -1.51
N ILE A 167 1.15 -10.50 -2.30
CA ILE A 167 2.10 -10.24 -3.38
C ILE A 167 3.00 -9.11 -2.96
N GLU A 168 4.31 -9.36 -2.97
CA GLU A 168 5.34 -8.34 -2.85
C GLU A 168 5.82 -7.97 -4.25
N ARG A 169 5.94 -6.67 -4.50
CA ARG A 169 6.58 -6.09 -5.68
C ARG A 169 7.65 -5.14 -5.20
N GLN A 170 8.84 -5.23 -5.76
CA GLN A 170 9.96 -4.38 -5.36
C GLN A 170 10.62 -3.74 -6.57
N ILE A 171 11.12 -2.52 -6.38
CA ILE A 171 12.02 -1.83 -7.30
C ILE A 171 13.33 -1.58 -6.55
N THR A 172 14.44 -2.05 -7.11
CA THR A 172 15.80 -1.80 -6.63
C THR A 172 16.51 -0.89 -7.61
N GLN A 173 16.91 0.29 -7.15
CA GLN A 173 17.72 1.24 -7.90
C GLN A 173 19.13 1.20 -7.32
N THR A 174 20.12 0.87 -8.14
CA THR A 174 21.53 0.78 -7.73
C THR A 174 22.34 1.74 -8.56
N ALA A 175 23.03 2.68 -7.91
CA ALA A 175 24.02 3.56 -8.52
C ALA A 175 25.21 3.72 -7.56
N ALA A 176 25.42 4.92 -7.01
CA ALA A 176 26.40 5.14 -5.94
C ALA A 176 25.94 4.53 -4.60
N ASP A 177 24.62 4.52 -4.37
CA ASP A 177 23.94 3.82 -3.29
C ASP A 177 22.85 2.91 -3.88
N SER A 178 22.28 2.05 -3.02
CA SER A 178 21.13 1.23 -3.36
C SER A 178 19.90 1.73 -2.63
N HIS A 179 18.82 1.93 -3.39
CA HIS A 179 17.49 2.26 -2.91
C HIS A 179 16.53 1.13 -3.26
N VAL A 180 15.78 0.66 -2.26
CA VAL A 180 14.77 -0.40 -2.44
C VAL A 180 13.42 0.14 -2.02
N GLU A 181 12.46 0.09 -2.95
CA GLU A 181 11.06 0.36 -2.69
C GLU A 181 10.28 -0.95 -2.73
N LYS A 182 9.60 -1.29 -1.64
CA LYS A 182 8.73 -2.47 -1.55
C LYS A 182 7.27 -2.07 -1.48
N ARG A 183 6.43 -2.76 -2.25
CA ARG A 183 4.98 -2.59 -2.29
C ARG A 183 4.32 -3.93 -2.06
N TYR A 184 3.29 -3.94 -1.23
CA TYR A 184 2.56 -5.15 -0.87
C TYR A 184 1.08 -4.99 -1.19
N ASP A 185 0.48 -6.03 -1.76
CA ASP A 185 -0.95 -6.12 -1.98
C ASP A 185 -1.44 -7.43 -1.32
N THR A 186 -2.30 -7.30 -0.31
CA THR A 186 -2.91 -8.45 0.39
C THR A 186 -4.34 -8.65 -0.10
N ILE A 187 -4.67 -9.87 -0.51
CA ILE A 187 -5.98 -10.24 -1.03
C ILE A 187 -6.63 -11.26 -0.09
N ASP A 188 -7.84 -10.97 0.37
CA ASP A 188 -8.72 -11.98 0.96
C ASP A 188 -9.41 -12.76 -0.17
N LYS A 189 -8.98 -14.01 -0.37
CA LYS A 189 -9.46 -14.87 -1.45
C LYS A 189 -10.94 -15.21 -1.32
N LYS A 190 -11.40 -15.45 -0.09
CA LYS A 190 -12.78 -15.84 0.19
C LYS A 190 -13.76 -14.69 -0.04
N ASN A 191 -13.35 -13.46 0.26
CA ASN A 191 -14.17 -12.27 0.02
C ASN A 191 -13.89 -11.59 -1.33
N SER A 192 -12.92 -12.09 -2.10
CA SER A 192 -12.47 -11.49 -3.37
C SER A 192 -12.19 -9.99 -3.26
N VAL A 193 -11.45 -9.58 -2.22
CA VAL A 193 -11.18 -8.16 -1.90
C VAL A 193 -9.70 -7.96 -1.61
N GLN A 194 -9.13 -6.88 -2.17
CA GLN A 194 -7.83 -6.37 -1.74
C GLN A 194 -8.01 -5.65 -0.39
N LEU A 195 -7.22 -6.04 0.61
CA LEU A 195 -7.24 -5.42 1.92
C LEU A 195 -6.52 -4.07 1.92
N SER A 196 -7.14 -3.10 2.56
CA SER A 196 -6.49 -1.88 3.05
C SER A 196 -6.37 -1.97 4.57
N LEU A 197 -5.43 -1.21 5.15
CA LEU A 197 -5.20 -1.26 6.60
C LEU A 197 -6.47 -0.98 7.42
N PRO A 198 -7.33 0.02 7.08
CA PRO A 198 -8.57 0.27 7.81
C PRO A 198 -9.56 -0.88 7.77
N LEU A 199 -9.58 -1.68 6.69
CA LEU A 199 -10.54 -2.80 6.55
C LEU A 199 -10.35 -3.89 7.60
N LEU A 200 -9.16 -3.97 8.22
CA LEU A 200 -8.88 -4.94 9.28
C LEU A 200 -9.55 -4.55 10.61
N PHE A 201 -9.88 -3.27 10.82
CA PHE A 201 -10.18 -2.74 12.15
C PHE A 201 -11.61 -2.18 12.25
N LYS A 202 -12.12 -2.15 13.49
CA LYS A 202 -13.51 -1.72 13.79
C LYS A 202 -13.75 -0.21 13.63
N ASP A 203 -12.73 0.60 13.90
CA ASP A 203 -12.74 2.07 13.88
C ASP A 203 -11.30 2.60 13.90
N ASP A 204 -11.11 3.92 13.80
CA ASP A 204 -9.80 4.58 13.70
C ASP A 204 -8.89 4.44 14.93
N THR A 205 -9.31 3.78 16.01
CA THR A 205 -8.47 3.57 17.20
C THR A 205 -7.18 2.80 16.88
N TYR A 206 -7.18 1.97 15.81
CA TYR A 206 -6.01 1.24 15.34
C TYR A 206 -4.81 2.17 15.05
N LEU A 207 -5.05 3.40 14.56
CA LEU A 207 -3.98 4.35 14.24
C LEU A 207 -3.10 4.59 15.46
N SER A 208 -3.73 4.84 16.61
CA SER A 208 -3.04 5.12 17.87
C SER A 208 -2.44 3.87 18.51
N VAL A 209 -3.16 2.74 18.48
CA VAL A 209 -2.70 1.46 19.06
C VAL A 209 -1.47 0.96 18.32
N LEU A 210 -1.52 0.91 16.98
CA LEU A 210 -0.40 0.47 16.16
C LEU A 210 0.79 1.44 16.26
N THR A 211 0.54 2.76 16.30
CA THR A 211 1.61 3.75 16.53
C THR A 211 2.34 3.50 17.85
N LYS A 212 1.60 3.20 18.92
CA LYS A 212 2.18 2.91 20.23
C LYS A 212 3.00 1.62 20.19
N GLU A 213 2.51 0.59 19.51
CA GLU A 213 3.22 -0.69 19.39
C GLU A 213 4.51 -0.55 18.57
N VAL A 214 4.49 0.16 17.44
CA VAL A 214 5.70 0.44 16.64
C VAL A 214 6.74 1.18 17.48
N LYS A 215 6.34 2.22 18.24
CA LYS A 215 7.26 2.95 19.13
C LYS A 215 7.86 2.05 20.22
N ARG A 216 7.06 1.15 20.78
CA ARG A 216 7.51 0.17 21.78
C ARG A 216 8.59 -0.74 21.18
N GLN A 217 8.33 -1.30 20.00
CA GLN A 217 9.27 -2.17 19.29
C GLN A 217 10.54 -1.43 18.86
N MET A 218 10.44 -0.17 18.38
CA MET A 218 11.63 0.63 18.06
C MET A 218 12.55 0.79 19.27
N ALA A 219 11.98 1.11 20.44
CA ALA A 219 12.75 1.27 21.67
C ALA A 219 13.37 -0.05 22.15
N GLU A 220 12.64 -1.16 22.04
CA GLU A 220 13.13 -2.51 22.36
C GLU A 220 14.30 -2.91 21.45
N GLN A 221 14.14 -2.73 20.13
CA GLN A 221 15.17 -3.04 19.16
C GLN A 221 16.47 -2.26 19.35
N VAL A 222 16.38 -0.96 19.66
CA VAL A 222 17.58 -0.13 19.95
C VAL A 222 18.25 -0.55 21.26
N LYS A 223 17.47 -1.00 22.25
CA LYS A 223 18.00 -1.51 23.52
C LYS A 223 18.74 -2.83 23.34
N GLU A 224 18.22 -3.71 22.50
CA GLU A 224 18.78 -5.04 22.25
C GLU A 224 19.97 -5.01 21.29
N ASP A 225 19.96 -4.10 20.32
CA ASP A 225 20.98 -4.00 19.28
C ASP A 225 21.46 -2.53 19.13
N PRO A 226 22.65 -2.20 19.66
CA PRO A 226 23.23 -0.85 19.55
C PRO A 226 23.51 -0.39 18.11
N SER A 227 23.51 -1.29 17.12
CA SER A 227 23.69 -0.93 15.71
C SER A 227 22.40 -0.37 15.08
N LYS A 228 21.25 -0.56 15.73
CA LYS A 228 19.97 -0.05 15.23
C LYS A 228 19.78 1.40 15.62
N TYR A 229 19.28 2.19 14.66
CA TYR A 229 18.99 3.60 14.88
C TYR A 229 17.69 4.00 14.17
N TYR A 230 16.85 4.74 14.87
CA TYR A 230 15.64 5.34 14.35
C TYR A 230 15.65 6.84 14.63
N TRP A 231 15.00 7.62 13.76
CA TRP A 231 14.94 9.07 13.91
C TRP A 231 14.36 9.48 15.28
N THR A 232 15.14 10.27 16.00
CA THR A 232 14.84 10.75 17.35
C THR A 232 14.19 12.13 17.32
N GLU A 233 13.63 12.57 18.45
CA GLU A 233 13.13 13.94 18.58
C GLU A 233 14.25 14.99 18.47
N GLN A 234 15.51 14.62 18.70
CA GLN A 234 16.65 15.50 18.47
C GLN A 234 16.89 15.73 16.97
N ASP A 235 16.88 14.66 16.15
CA ASP A 235 17.05 14.76 14.69
C ASP A 235 15.99 15.66 14.06
N ILE A 236 14.77 15.58 14.60
CA ILE A 236 13.64 16.41 14.18
C ILE A 236 13.85 17.88 14.58
N LYS A 237 14.30 18.13 15.82
CA LYS A 237 14.55 19.49 16.33
C LYS A 237 15.68 20.20 15.59
N GLU A 238 16.72 19.46 15.23
CA GLU A 238 17.84 19.96 14.43
C GLU A 238 17.44 20.27 12.98
N GLY A 239 16.21 19.89 12.59
CA GLY A 239 15.68 20.11 11.24
C GLY A 239 16.28 19.18 10.20
N THR A 240 16.95 18.12 10.64
CA THR A 240 17.58 17.12 9.77
C THR A 240 16.51 16.26 9.08
N ILE A 241 15.41 15.95 9.79
CA ILE A 241 14.31 15.10 9.32
C ILE A 241 12.95 15.71 9.73
N GLU A 242 11.92 15.57 8.89
CA GLU A 242 10.54 15.92 9.27
C GLU A 242 9.95 14.83 10.16
N LYS A 243 9.17 15.19 11.20
CA LYS A 243 8.57 14.21 12.11
C LYS A 243 7.70 13.19 11.34
N PRO A 244 8.05 11.89 11.31
CA PRO A 244 7.29 10.92 10.56
C PRO A 244 5.99 10.58 11.29
N THR A 245 4.91 10.39 10.51
CA THR A 245 3.66 9.82 11.03
C THR A 245 3.74 8.30 10.86
N LEU A 246 3.94 7.58 11.96
CA LEU A 246 4.23 6.15 11.92
C LEU A 246 3.10 5.31 11.31
N VAL A 247 1.84 5.63 11.61
CA VAL A 247 0.69 4.90 11.08
C VAL A 247 -0.33 5.86 10.48
N THR A 248 -0.72 5.59 9.24
CA THR A 248 -1.76 6.31 8.50
C THR A 248 -2.72 5.28 7.89
N PRO A 249 -3.92 5.69 7.43
CA PRO A 249 -4.83 4.78 6.73
C PRO A 249 -4.25 4.12 5.46
N THR A 250 -3.21 4.73 4.88
CA THR A 250 -2.53 4.25 3.66
C THR A 250 -1.15 3.69 3.94
N ARG A 251 -0.79 3.42 5.21
CA ARG A 251 0.48 2.81 5.58
C ARG A 251 0.62 1.45 4.90
N SER A 252 1.73 1.23 4.21
CA SER A 252 2.08 -0.06 3.63
C SER A 252 2.13 -1.15 4.69
N PHE A 253 1.52 -2.28 4.37
CA PHE A 253 1.45 -3.43 5.26
C PHE A 253 1.27 -4.73 4.46
N TYR A 254 1.51 -5.85 5.11
CA TYR A 254 1.09 -7.17 4.63
C TYR A 254 0.71 -8.09 5.79
N LEU A 255 0.22 -9.29 5.47
CA LEU A 255 0.07 -10.38 6.43
C LEU A 255 1.19 -11.40 6.23
N ASN A 256 1.94 -11.71 7.29
CA ASN A 256 2.96 -12.78 7.21
C ASN A 256 2.32 -14.17 7.21
N LYS A 257 3.15 -15.22 7.16
CA LYS A 257 2.70 -16.63 7.11
C LYS A 257 1.94 -17.04 8.37
N GLU A 258 2.18 -16.37 9.49
CA GLU A 258 1.49 -16.55 10.76
C GLU A 258 0.20 -15.70 10.87
N HIS A 259 -0.20 -15.03 9.78
CA HIS A 259 -1.33 -14.10 9.68
C HIS A 259 -1.23 -12.92 10.66
N GLN A 260 -0.01 -12.51 10.99
CA GLN A 260 0.25 -11.31 11.75
C GLN A 260 0.33 -10.12 10.79
N LEU A 261 -0.22 -8.99 11.23
CA LEU A 261 -0.07 -7.72 10.53
C LEU A 261 1.40 -7.28 10.61
N VAL A 262 2.02 -7.01 9.47
CA VAL A 262 3.37 -6.43 9.39
C VAL A 262 3.25 -5.04 8.78
N LEU A 263 3.69 -4.02 9.52
CA LEU A 263 3.78 -2.65 9.02
C LEU A 263 5.17 -2.42 8.42
N THR A 264 5.22 -1.83 7.23
CA THR A 264 6.48 -1.63 6.48
C THR A 264 6.75 -0.16 6.26
N PHE A 265 8.02 0.22 6.36
CA PHE A 265 8.49 1.60 6.20
C PHE A 265 9.48 1.69 5.06
N SER A 266 9.36 2.74 4.26
CA SER A 266 10.30 2.98 3.17
C SER A 266 11.68 3.32 3.73
N GLN A 267 12.72 3.06 2.94
CA GLN A 267 14.08 3.49 3.29
C GLN A 267 14.10 5.00 3.55
N TYR A 268 14.89 5.43 4.55
CA TYR A 268 14.98 6.81 5.04
C TYR A 268 13.75 7.36 5.79
N GLU A 269 12.62 6.66 5.80
CA GLU A 269 11.37 7.21 6.34
C GLU A 269 11.43 7.42 7.86
N ILE A 270 11.91 6.40 8.58
CA ILE A 270 11.98 6.41 10.06
C ILE A 270 13.38 6.08 10.60
N ALA A 271 14.34 5.81 9.70
CA ALA A 271 15.69 5.38 10.04
C ALA A 271 16.68 5.70 8.90
N PRO A 272 18.00 5.73 9.14
CA PRO A 272 19.02 5.92 8.11
C PRO A 272 19.00 4.84 7.04
N GLY A 273 19.59 5.12 5.88
CA GLY A 273 19.55 4.22 4.71
C GLY A 273 20.09 2.81 4.96
N TYR A 274 21.07 2.64 5.85
CA TYR A 274 21.63 1.32 6.19
C TYR A 274 20.62 0.42 6.92
N MET A 275 19.57 0.99 7.52
CA MET A 275 18.48 0.23 8.16
C MET A 275 17.51 -0.38 7.13
N GLY A 276 17.73 -0.13 5.83
CA GLY A 276 16.95 -0.72 4.75
C GLY A 276 15.48 -0.30 4.79
N THR A 277 14.58 -1.28 4.76
CA THR A 277 13.12 -1.09 4.85
C THR A 277 12.62 -1.68 6.17
N PRO A 278 12.53 -0.88 7.26
CA PRO A 278 12.13 -1.40 8.55
C PRO A 278 10.72 -2.03 8.52
N GLU A 279 10.58 -3.18 9.17
CA GLU A 279 9.30 -3.89 9.31
C GLU A 279 8.98 -4.14 10.79
N PHE A 280 7.70 -4.06 11.14
CA PHE A 280 7.20 -4.26 12.50
C PHE A 280 6.05 -5.25 12.49
N VAL A 281 6.32 -6.44 13.02
CA VAL A 281 5.32 -7.50 13.18
C VAL A 281 4.46 -7.16 14.40
N ILE A 282 3.18 -6.93 14.19
CA ILE A 282 2.23 -6.57 15.25
C ILE A 282 1.69 -7.87 15.87
N PRO A 283 1.92 -8.10 17.18
CA PRO A 283 1.42 -9.30 17.85
C PRO A 283 -0.10 -9.42 17.75
N LYS A 284 -0.62 -10.64 17.57
CA LYS A 284 -2.08 -10.89 17.53
C LYS A 284 -2.79 -10.42 18.81
N SER A 285 -2.11 -10.45 19.96
CA SER A 285 -2.64 -9.92 21.22
C SER A 285 -2.96 -8.41 21.15
N VAL A 286 -2.25 -7.65 20.31
CA VAL A 286 -2.51 -6.22 20.07
C VAL A 286 -3.67 -6.05 19.10
N THR A 287 -3.69 -6.80 17.99
CA THR A 287 -4.72 -6.63 16.95
C THR A 287 -6.08 -7.20 17.35
N LYS A 288 -6.14 -8.34 18.05
CA LYS A 288 -7.37 -9.08 18.38
C LYS A 288 -8.48 -8.21 18.97
N THR A 289 -8.13 -7.26 19.86
CA THR A 289 -9.10 -6.38 20.54
C THR A 289 -9.61 -5.22 19.68
N ILE A 290 -8.96 -4.94 18.55
CA ILE A 290 -9.27 -3.81 17.66
C ILE A 290 -9.69 -4.23 16.24
N LEU A 291 -9.55 -5.52 15.90
CA LEU A 291 -10.04 -6.06 14.63
C LEU A 291 -11.55 -5.88 14.48
N ALA A 292 -12.01 -5.79 13.22
CA ALA A 292 -13.44 -5.75 12.89
C ALA A 292 -14.14 -7.09 13.20
N SER A 293 -13.44 -8.21 13.05
CA SER A 293 -13.81 -9.54 13.55
C SER A 293 -12.63 -10.11 14.32
N GLU A 294 -12.87 -10.52 15.56
CA GLU A 294 -11.82 -10.90 16.52
C GLU A 294 -10.96 -12.08 16.02
N ASP A 295 -11.55 -12.97 15.22
CA ASP A 295 -10.98 -14.19 14.66
C ASP A 295 -10.49 -14.05 13.21
N TYR A 296 -10.56 -12.86 12.60
CA TYR A 296 -10.28 -12.67 11.17
C TYR A 296 -8.88 -13.10 10.74
N LEU A 297 -7.92 -13.05 11.66
CA LEU A 297 -6.52 -13.41 11.46
C LEU A 297 -6.13 -14.74 12.14
N ASP A 298 -7.07 -15.48 12.72
CA ASP A 298 -6.81 -16.71 13.49
C ASP A 298 -6.95 -18.00 12.63
N HIS A 299 -6.51 -17.93 11.36
CA HIS A 299 -6.63 -19.02 10.39
C HIS A 299 -5.36 -19.87 10.22
#